data_AF-A0AAW9IPV8-F1
#
_entry.id   AF-A0AAW9IPV8-F1
#
_cell.length_a   1.000
_cell.length_b   1.000
_cell.length_c   1.000
_cell.angle_alpha   90.00
_cell.angle_beta   90.00
_cell.angle_gamma   90.00
#
_symmetry.space_group_name_H-M   'P 1'
#
loop_
_entity.id
_entity.type
_entity.pdbx_description
1 polymer ?
#
loop_
_entity_poly.entity_id
_entity_poly.type
_entity_poly.pdbx_seq_one_letter_code
_entity_poly.pdbx_strand_id
1 'polypeptide(L)'
;MKTKVQFIKDIDKDIKYLEEAADIIKNGGIGAFPTETVYGLGANALDGEAVKKIFVAKGRPQDNPLIIHIADKKDIDKYVAEIPKYAQELMDKFWPGPLTIILKKKDIVSDVTSAGLDTVGVRMPNDEIALKLIELSGVPIAAPSANISGRPSPTDIERCEEDLNGRVDFIIGAKKSEIGVESTIVDATGEHLCVLRPGGITLEMLKDIDEGVYIDKAILTTLDKDTQPKAPGMKYKHYAPKAKVRMVQGPINKMVEKIKEIVHNYIDEDLKVGIMATDETISMYDEGIVKSLGTREDLTSVTKNLFETLRAFDDLGVDIIITEAFEEKDLGVAIMNRLKKSCGFDITIV
;
A
#
# COMPACT_ATOMS: atom_id res chain seq x y z
N MET A 1 -11.79 23.74 -1.75
CA MET A 1 -11.92 23.11 -3.09
C MET A 1 -13.12 22.15 -3.03
N LYS A 2 -13.88 21.96 -4.10
CA LYS A 2 -14.97 20.96 -4.12
C LYS A 2 -14.48 19.73 -4.88
N THR A 3 -14.32 18.61 -4.19
CA THR A 3 -13.90 17.34 -4.80
C THR A 3 -15.03 16.73 -5.61
N LYS A 4 -14.75 16.29 -6.83
CA LYS A 4 -15.69 15.55 -7.68
C LYS A 4 -15.59 14.06 -7.37
N VAL A 5 -16.64 13.46 -6.85
CA VAL A 5 -16.68 12.03 -6.54
C VAL A 5 -17.56 11.32 -7.57
N GLN A 6 -17.02 10.29 -8.22
CA GLN A 6 -17.73 9.49 -9.21
C GLN A 6 -17.46 8.01 -8.98
N PHE A 7 -18.46 7.16 -9.22
CA PHE A 7 -18.33 5.71 -9.09
C PHE A 7 -18.51 5.05 -10.45
N ILE A 8 -17.47 4.35 -10.92
CA ILE A 8 -17.47 3.66 -12.21
C ILE A 8 -18.02 2.26 -12.02
N LYS A 9 -19.11 1.95 -12.72
CA LYS A 9 -19.69 0.60 -12.76
C LYS A 9 -19.37 -0.11 -14.07
N ASP A 10 -19.27 0.66 -15.15
CA ASP A 10 -19.09 0.19 -16.51
C ASP A 10 -18.26 1.24 -17.25
N ILE A 11 -17.03 0.89 -17.65
CA ILE A 11 -16.07 1.84 -18.21
C ILE A 11 -16.63 2.51 -19.46
N ASP A 12 -17.33 1.79 -20.33
CA ASP A 12 -17.84 2.34 -21.58
C ASP A 12 -18.95 3.37 -21.34
N LYS A 13 -19.84 3.11 -20.37
CA LYS A 13 -20.94 4.03 -20.03
C LYS A 13 -20.48 5.22 -19.20
N ASP A 14 -19.46 5.02 -18.38
CA ASP A 14 -18.95 6.00 -17.42
C ASP A 14 -17.67 6.71 -17.91
N ILE A 15 -17.26 6.47 -19.17
CA ILE A 15 -15.98 6.93 -19.77
C ILE A 15 -15.74 8.43 -19.59
N LYS A 16 -16.79 9.25 -19.68
CA LYS A 16 -16.73 10.71 -19.52
C LYS A 16 -16.11 11.13 -18.17
N TYR A 17 -16.28 10.34 -17.11
CA TYR A 17 -15.70 10.65 -15.81
C TYR A 17 -14.19 10.37 -15.79
N LEU A 18 -13.74 9.37 -16.56
CA LEU A 18 -12.32 9.08 -16.73
C LEU A 18 -11.66 10.09 -17.67
N GLU A 19 -12.34 10.53 -18.73
CA GLU A 19 -11.87 11.63 -19.59
C GLU A 19 -11.70 12.93 -18.80
N GLU A 20 -12.69 13.29 -17.98
CA GLU A 20 -12.59 14.46 -17.11
C GLU A 20 -11.46 14.34 -16.08
N ALA A 21 -11.31 13.17 -15.44
CA ALA A 21 -10.21 12.92 -14.50
C ALA A 21 -8.84 12.96 -15.20
N ALA A 22 -8.74 12.42 -16.41
CA ALA A 22 -7.54 12.44 -17.23
C ALA A 22 -7.12 13.86 -17.61
N ASP A 23 -8.08 14.70 -18.02
CA ASP A 23 -7.83 16.11 -18.31
C ASP A 23 -7.38 16.87 -17.05
N ILE A 24 -7.95 16.56 -15.88
CA ILE A 24 -7.49 17.13 -14.61
C ILE A 24 -6.03 16.75 -14.34
N ILE A 25 -5.67 15.47 -14.44
CA ILE A 25 -4.29 14.99 -14.23
C ILE A 25 -3.32 15.66 -15.21
N LYS A 26 -3.67 15.69 -16.49
CA LYS A 26 -2.87 16.29 -17.55
C LYS A 26 -2.60 17.78 -17.33
N ASN A 27 -3.57 18.51 -16.78
CA ASN A 27 -3.47 19.93 -16.44
C ASN A 27 -2.97 20.19 -15.01
N GLY A 28 -2.33 19.20 -14.39
CA GLY A 28 -1.62 19.35 -13.10
C GLY A 28 -2.52 19.34 -11.86
N GLY A 29 -3.77 18.89 -11.99
CA GLY A 29 -4.63 18.53 -10.86
C GLY A 29 -4.29 17.16 -10.28
N ILE A 30 -4.95 16.80 -9.18
CA ILE A 30 -4.72 15.55 -8.45
C ILE A 30 -6.03 14.86 -8.11
N GLY A 31 -6.02 13.53 -8.03
CA GLY A 31 -7.21 12.79 -7.62
C GLY A 31 -6.95 11.34 -7.28
N ALA A 32 -7.90 10.74 -6.56
CA ALA A 32 -7.82 9.34 -6.16
C ALA A 32 -8.43 8.42 -7.23
N PHE A 33 -7.83 7.25 -7.44
CA PHE A 33 -8.31 6.23 -8.37
C PHE A 33 -8.05 4.81 -7.84
N PRO A 34 -8.87 3.81 -8.19
CA PRO A 34 -8.72 2.45 -7.72
C PRO A 34 -7.51 1.75 -8.37
N THR A 35 -6.99 0.73 -7.69
CA THR A 35 -6.12 -0.31 -8.27
C THR A 35 -6.47 -1.66 -7.65
N GLU A 36 -5.89 -2.75 -8.16
CA GLU A 36 -6.02 -4.09 -7.57
C GLU A 36 -5.40 -4.19 -6.16
N THR A 37 -4.47 -3.28 -5.83
CA THR A 37 -3.77 -3.26 -4.54
C THR A 37 -4.48 -2.40 -3.49
N VAL A 38 -4.41 -1.08 -3.66
CA VAL A 38 -5.01 -0.04 -2.82
C VAL A 38 -5.33 1.15 -3.73
N TYR A 39 -6.19 2.07 -3.30
CA TYR A 39 -6.42 3.30 -4.06
C TYR A 39 -5.16 4.18 -4.09
N GLY A 40 -4.88 4.75 -5.25
CA GLY A 40 -3.76 5.67 -5.48
C GLY A 40 -4.21 7.13 -5.52
N LEU A 41 -3.41 8.06 -5.01
CA LEU A 41 -3.60 9.51 -5.19
C LEU A 41 -2.67 10.00 -6.31
N GLY A 42 -3.22 10.16 -7.51
CA GLY A 42 -2.49 10.45 -8.73
C GLY A 42 -2.24 11.93 -9.00
N ALA A 43 -1.09 12.21 -9.62
CA ALA A 43 -0.77 13.43 -10.34
C ALA A 43 0.10 13.09 -11.56
N ASN A 44 0.23 14.02 -12.51
CA ASN A 44 1.20 13.87 -13.60
C ASN A 44 2.64 13.76 -13.05
N ALA A 45 3.31 12.63 -13.26
CA ALA A 45 4.64 12.36 -12.71
C ALA A 45 5.76 13.23 -13.32
N LEU A 46 5.48 13.86 -14.46
CA LEU A 46 6.42 14.72 -15.18
C LEU A 46 6.32 16.18 -14.71
N ASP A 47 5.24 16.54 -14.01
CA ASP A 47 5.01 17.89 -13.48
C ASP A 47 5.27 17.94 -11.98
N GLY A 48 6.41 18.50 -11.59
CA GLY A 48 6.80 18.62 -10.18
C GLY A 48 5.84 19.45 -9.33
N GLU A 49 5.15 20.45 -9.89
CA GLU A 49 4.16 21.23 -9.15
C GLU A 49 2.88 20.44 -8.91
N ALA A 50 2.44 19.64 -9.88
CA ALA A 50 1.34 18.70 -9.70
C ALA A 50 1.68 17.66 -8.60
N VAL A 51 2.89 17.10 -8.65
CA VAL A 51 3.34 16.13 -7.64
C VAL A 51 3.44 16.75 -6.24
N LYS A 52 3.89 18.01 -6.09
CA LYS A 52 3.88 18.71 -4.79
C LYS A 52 2.50 18.73 -4.14
N LYS A 53 1.42 18.83 -4.94
CA LYS A 53 0.05 18.83 -4.41
C LYS A 53 -0.32 17.49 -3.73
N ILE A 54 0.23 16.35 -4.18
CA ILE A 54 0.07 15.05 -3.50
C ILE A 54 0.62 15.14 -2.07
N PHE A 55 1.83 15.66 -1.92
CA PHE A 55 2.49 15.77 -0.61
C PHE A 55 1.69 16.68 0.33
N VAL A 56 1.18 17.81 -0.18
CA VAL A 56 0.33 18.74 0.58
C VAL A 56 -0.99 18.08 1.00
N ALA A 57 -1.70 17.45 0.06
CA ALA A 57 -3.00 16.83 0.35
C ALA A 57 -2.89 15.75 1.45
N LYS A 58 -1.84 14.93 1.39
CA LYS A 58 -1.58 13.84 2.36
C LYS A 58 -0.96 14.31 3.67
N GLY A 59 -0.33 15.49 3.72
CA GLY A 59 0.58 15.85 4.81
C GLY A 59 1.81 14.92 4.85
N ARG A 60 2.35 14.56 3.69
CA ARG A 60 3.46 13.60 3.53
C ARG A 60 4.82 14.33 3.42
N PRO A 61 5.89 13.82 4.04
CA PRO A 61 7.26 14.32 3.82
C PRO A 61 7.69 14.22 2.34
N GLN A 62 8.40 15.24 1.85
CA GLN A 62 8.84 15.34 0.44
C GLN A 62 10.05 14.44 0.11
N ASP A 63 10.72 13.87 1.11
CA ASP A 63 11.90 13.01 0.95
C ASP A 63 11.57 11.56 0.58
N ASN A 64 10.29 11.24 0.40
CA ASN A 64 9.82 9.88 0.18
C ASN A 64 9.32 9.71 -1.28
N PRO A 65 10.06 8.97 -2.13
CA PRO A 65 9.78 8.88 -3.56
C PRO A 65 8.38 8.32 -3.86
N LEU A 66 7.86 8.62 -5.04
CA LEU A 66 6.58 8.13 -5.54
C LEU A 66 6.78 7.08 -6.64
N ILE A 67 5.79 6.20 -6.78
CA ILE A 67 5.74 5.20 -7.84
C ILE A 67 5.00 5.82 -9.03
N ILE A 68 5.58 5.74 -10.22
CA ILE A 68 4.90 6.11 -11.45
C ILE A 68 4.15 4.91 -12.01
N HIS A 69 2.94 5.16 -12.49
CA HIS A 69 2.07 4.16 -13.09
C HIS A 69 1.98 4.41 -14.59
N ILE A 70 2.12 3.34 -15.37
CA ILE A 70 2.04 3.35 -16.84
C ILE A 70 0.92 2.43 -17.33
N ALA A 71 0.38 2.70 -18.52
CA ALA A 71 -0.70 1.91 -19.12
C ALA A 71 -0.22 0.81 -20.08
N ASP A 72 0.96 0.98 -20.69
CA ASP A 72 1.58 -0.02 -21.59
C ASP A 72 3.05 -0.20 -21.19
N LYS A 73 3.49 -1.45 -21.01
CA LYS A 73 4.89 -1.76 -20.71
C LYS A 73 5.86 -1.24 -21.76
N LYS A 74 5.44 -1.08 -23.02
CA LYS A 74 6.28 -0.52 -24.11
C LYS A 74 6.65 0.95 -23.89
N ASP A 75 5.89 1.66 -23.05
CA ASP A 75 6.14 3.07 -22.76
C ASP A 75 7.21 3.29 -21.69
N ILE A 76 7.67 2.24 -21.01
CA ILE A 76 8.64 2.37 -19.92
C ILE A 76 9.95 3.03 -20.37
N ASP A 77 10.41 2.76 -21.60
CA ASP A 77 11.60 3.37 -22.20
C ASP A 77 11.53 4.89 -22.27
N LYS A 78 10.32 5.49 -22.19
CA LYS A 78 10.19 6.95 -22.13
C LYS A 78 10.71 7.51 -20.80
N TYR A 79 10.67 6.74 -19.72
CA TYR A 79 10.86 7.22 -18.34
C TYR A 79 12.11 6.66 -17.64
N VAL A 80 12.66 5.54 -18.13
CA VAL A 80 13.85 4.89 -17.54
C VAL A 80 15.02 4.88 -18.52
N ALA A 81 16.24 4.96 -17.98
CA ALA A 81 17.47 5.05 -18.76
C ALA A 81 17.97 3.67 -19.24
N GLU A 82 17.71 2.63 -18.45
CA GLU A 82 18.20 1.28 -18.66
C GLU A 82 17.16 0.29 -18.15
N ILE A 83 16.93 -0.79 -18.91
CA ILE A 83 16.08 -1.91 -18.52
C ILE A 83 16.95 -3.17 -18.48
N PRO A 84 17.43 -3.57 -17.29
CA PRO A 84 18.19 -4.80 -17.13
C PRO A 84 17.36 -6.04 -17.51
N LYS A 85 18.04 -7.14 -17.84
CA LYS A 85 17.38 -8.39 -18.24
C LYS A 85 16.38 -8.88 -17.19
N TYR A 86 16.75 -8.87 -15.90
CA TYR A 86 15.83 -9.25 -14.83
C TYR A 86 14.59 -8.35 -14.79
N ALA A 87 14.73 -7.05 -15.01
CA ALA A 87 13.58 -6.15 -15.08
C ALA A 87 12.64 -6.49 -16.24
N GLN A 88 13.18 -6.85 -17.41
CA GLN A 88 12.38 -7.33 -18.53
C GLN A 88 11.60 -8.61 -18.19
N GLU A 89 12.25 -9.60 -17.59
CA GLU A 89 11.61 -10.86 -17.17
C GLU A 89 10.54 -10.63 -16.10
N LEU A 90 10.79 -9.72 -15.15
CA LEU A 90 9.81 -9.30 -14.14
C LEU A 90 8.57 -8.66 -14.78
N MET A 91 8.77 -7.76 -15.75
CA MET A 91 7.65 -7.14 -16.48
C MET A 91 6.85 -8.17 -17.27
N ASP A 92 7.52 -9.09 -17.95
CA ASP A 92 6.85 -10.11 -18.77
C ASP A 92 6.07 -11.12 -17.93
N LYS A 93 6.53 -11.43 -16.72
CA LYS A 93 5.87 -12.40 -15.82
C LYS A 93 4.79 -11.75 -14.95
N PHE A 94 4.97 -10.52 -14.49
CA PHE A 94 4.16 -9.93 -13.42
C PHE A 94 3.43 -8.64 -13.80
N TRP A 95 3.59 -8.09 -15.01
CA TRP A 95 2.81 -6.94 -15.48
C TRP A 95 1.76 -7.32 -16.54
N PRO A 96 0.56 -6.69 -16.48
CA PRO A 96 0.05 -5.82 -15.42
C PRO A 96 -0.06 -6.55 -14.08
N GLY A 97 0.23 -5.87 -12.96
CA GLY A 97 0.14 -6.51 -11.65
C GLY A 97 0.76 -5.77 -10.47
N PRO A 98 0.76 -6.43 -9.29
CA PRO A 98 1.16 -5.83 -8.02
C PRO A 98 2.69 -5.83 -7.83
N LEU A 99 3.45 -5.59 -8.90
CA LEU A 99 4.91 -5.46 -8.86
C LEU A 99 5.34 -4.05 -9.25
N THR A 100 6.17 -3.44 -8.42
CA THR A 100 6.90 -2.22 -8.72
C THR A 100 8.37 -2.52 -8.87
N ILE A 101 8.99 -2.01 -9.94
CA ILE A 101 10.40 -2.20 -10.24
C ILE A 101 11.11 -0.85 -10.12
N ILE A 102 12.14 -0.75 -9.29
CA ILE A 102 13.01 0.42 -9.21
C ILE A 102 14.07 0.32 -10.32
N LEU A 103 14.16 1.37 -11.13
CA LEU A 103 15.07 1.49 -12.27
C LEU A 103 15.72 2.88 -12.28
N LYS A 104 16.83 3.04 -13.02
CA LYS A 104 17.44 4.36 -13.25
C LYS A 104 16.48 5.24 -14.07
N LYS A 105 16.15 6.43 -13.57
CA LYS A 105 15.22 7.34 -14.23
C LYS A 105 15.89 8.12 -15.37
N LYS A 106 15.09 8.62 -16.32
CA LYS A 106 15.45 9.70 -17.23
C LYS A 106 15.07 11.05 -16.63
N ASP A 107 15.70 12.13 -17.10
CA ASP A 107 15.48 13.50 -16.62
C ASP A 107 14.04 14.01 -16.82
N ILE A 108 13.29 13.39 -17.74
CA ILE A 108 11.87 13.71 -17.94
C ILE A 108 11.01 13.40 -16.70
N VAL A 109 11.44 12.46 -15.85
CA VAL A 109 10.78 12.19 -14.58
C VAL A 109 11.21 13.26 -13.58
N SER A 110 10.24 14.02 -13.09
CA SER A 110 10.47 15.11 -12.14
C SER A 110 11.25 14.63 -10.91
N ASP A 111 12.25 15.42 -10.48
CA ASP A 111 12.97 15.14 -9.23
C ASP A 111 12.07 15.16 -8.00
N VAL A 112 10.94 15.88 -8.05
CA VAL A 112 9.93 15.82 -6.98
C VAL A 112 9.30 14.43 -6.91
N THR A 113 9.10 13.76 -8.05
CA THR A 113 8.57 12.39 -8.12
C THR A 113 9.55 11.39 -7.52
N SER A 114 10.85 11.49 -7.86
CA SER A 114 11.88 10.60 -7.34
C SER A 114 12.46 11.02 -5.99
N ALA A 115 11.97 12.10 -5.39
CA ALA A 115 12.55 12.73 -4.20
C ALA A 115 14.07 13.01 -4.35
N GLY A 116 14.49 13.42 -5.55
CA GLY A 116 15.88 13.74 -5.90
C GLY A 116 16.78 12.53 -6.15
N LEU A 117 16.24 11.31 -6.13
CA LEU A 117 16.99 10.10 -6.46
C LEU A 117 17.18 9.97 -7.98
N ASP A 118 18.28 9.32 -8.38
CA ASP A 118 18.56 8.91 -9.76
C ASP A 118 17.69 7.73 -10.24
N THR A 119 16.84 7.20 -9.35
CA THR A 119 15.98 6.05 -9.61
C THR A 119 14.51 6.40 -9.48
N VAL A 120 13.65 5.62 -10.13
CA VAL A 120 12.20 5.74 -10.06
C VAL A 120 11.58 4.35 -9.95
N GLY A 121 10.54 4.22 -9.13
CA GLY A 121 9.70 3.02 -9.10
C GLY A 121 8.65 3.08 -10.19
N VAL A 122 8.60 2.08 -11.05
CA VAL A 122 7.61 1.98 -12.13
C VAL A 122 6.68 0.79 -11.87
N ARG A 123 5.40 0.94 -12.19
CA ARG A 123 4.40 -0.14 -12.12
C ARG A 123 3.39 -0.02 -13.26
N MET A 124 2.96 -1.15 -13.80
CA MET A 124 1.76 -1.24 -14.63
C MET A 124 0.66 -1.92 -13.80
N PRO A 125 -0.35 -1.17 -13.29
CA PRO A 125 -1.37 -1.73 -12.41
C PRO A 125 -2.28 -2.71 -13.16
N ASN A 126 -2.72 -3.79 -12.51
CA ASN A 126 -3.72 -4.71 -13.08
C ASN A 126 -5.15 -4.27 -12.72
N ASP A 127 -5.54 -3.08 -13.18
CA ASP A 127 -6.87 -2.53 -12.96
C ASP A 127 -7.31 -1.75 -14.22
N GLU A 128 -8.43 -2.15 -14.81
CA GLU A 128 -8.91 -1.57 -16.08
C GLU A 128 -9.19 -0.07 -15.97
N ILE A 129 -9.69 0.40 -14.82
CA ILE A 129 -9.97 1.82 -14.58
C ILE A 129 -8.66 2.59 -14.46
N ALA A 130 -7.69 2.06 -13.71
CA ALA A 130 -6.36 2.67 -13.58
C ALA A 130 -5.65 2.75 -14.94
N LEU A 131 -5.61 1.65 -15.68
CA LEU A 131 -5.00 1.59 -17.02
C LEU A 131 -5.67 2.58 -17.97
N LYS A 132 -7.01 2.63 -17.98
CA LYS A 132 -7.75 3.54 -18.85
C LYS A 132 -7.53 5.01 -18.49
N LEU A 133 -7.48 5.34 -17.20
CA LEU A 133 -7.18 6.69 -16.74
C LEU A 133 -5.78 7.13 -17.17
N ILE A 134 -4.77 6.26 -17.02
CA ILE A 134 -3.39 6.56 -17.42
C ILE A 134 -3.29 6.74 -18.94
N GLU A 135 -3.94 5.86 -19.71
CA GLU A 135 -4.02 5.95 -21.18
C GLU A 135 -4.61 7.29 -21.63
N LEU A 136 -5.80 7.65 -21.11
CA LEU A 136 -6.49 8.90 -21.45
C LEU A 136 -5.71 10.14 -21.02
N SER A 137 -4.99 10.07 -19.89
CA SER A 137 -4.17 11.18 -19.39
C SER A 137 -2.98 11.48 -20.32
N GLY A 138 -2.48 10.47 -21.05
CA GLY A 138 -1.33 10.59 -21.95
C GLY A 138 0.00 10.87 -21.23
N VAL A 139 0.05 10.69 -19.91
CA VAL A 139 1.21 10.93 -19.04
C VAL A 139 1.29 9.84 -17.97
N PRO A 140 2.48 9.48 -17.47
CA PRO A 140 2.58 8.54 -16.37
C PRO A 140 2.07 9.20 -15.08
N ILE A 141 1.35 8.44 -14.27
CA ILE A 141 0.71 8.96 -13.05
C ILE A 141 1.56 8.59 -11.83
N ALA A 142 2.13 9.58 -11.15
CA ALA A 142 2.78 9.39 -9.87
C ALA A 142 1.68 9.21 -8.80
N ALA A 143 1.67 8.07 -8.11
CA ALA A 143 0.62 7.78 -7.13
C ALA A 143 1.16 6.98 -5.93
N PRO A 144 1.20 7.57 -4.72
CA PRO A 144 1.19 6.80 -3.48
C PRO A 144 -0.24 6.37 -3.13
N SER A 145 -0.40 5.62 -2.05
CA SER A 145 -1.73 5.29 -1.49
C SER A 145 -2.58 6.54 -1.22
N ALA A 146 -3.91 6.45 -1.32
CA ALA A 146 -4.83 7.59 -1.24
C ALA A 146 -5.31 7.95 0.18
N ASN A 147 -4.44 7.83 1.19
CA ASN A 147 -4.75 8.17 2.59
C ASN A 147 -4.09 9.46 3.09
N ILE A 148 -4.53 10.00 4.22
CA ILE A 148 -3.69 10.92 5.02
C ILE A 148 -2.45 10.15 5.50
N SER A 149 -1.28 10.79 5.44
CA SER A 149 0.00 10.18 5.80
C SER A 149 -0.05 9.54 7.19
N GLY A 150 0.39 8.28 7.29
CA GLY A 150 0.40 7.49 8.53
C GLY A 150 -0.81 6.55 8.71
N ARG A 151 -2.00 6.93 8.21
CA ARG A 151 -3.22 6.10 8.31
C ARG A 151 -3.13 4.80 7.50
N PRO A 152 -3.97 3.78 7.77
CA PRO A 152 -4.08 2.59 6.91
C PRO A 152 -4.44 2.96 5.47
N SER A 153 -3.89 2.25 4.49
CA SER A 153 -4.16 2.54 3.07
C SER A 153 -5.62 2.23 2.72
N PRO A 154 -6.27 3.01 1.85
CA PRO A 154 -7.67 2.81 1.49
C PRO A 154 -7.80 1.71 0.44
N THR A 155 -8.76 0.80 0.64
CA THR A 155 -9.09 -0.29 -0.29
C THR A 155 -10.49 -0.11 -0.90
N ASP A 156 -11.18 0.98 -0.57
CA ASP A 156 -12.47 1.38 -1.11
C ASP A 156 -12.58 2.91 -1.21
N ILE A 157 -13.67 3.36 -1.86
CA ILE A 157 -13.92 4.78 -2.11
C ILE A 157 -14.25 5.52 -0.82
N GLU A 158 -14.97 4.88 0.10
CA GLU A 158 -15.42 5.49 1.36
C GLU A 158 -14.22 5.94 2.20
N ARG A 159 -13.18 5.09 2.32
CA ARG A 159 -11.94 5.45 3.01
C ARG A 159 -11.13 6.53 2.29
N CYS A 160 -11.24 6.63 0.97
CA CYS A 160 -10.62 7.72 0.22
C CYS A 160 -11.34 9.05 0.48
N GLU A 161 -12.67 9.06 0.46
CA GLU A 161 -13.47 10.25 0.74
C GLU A 161 -13.24 10.76 2.17
N GLU A 162 -13.18 9.85 3.15
CA GLU A 162 -12.88 10.16 4.55
C GLU A 162 -11.58 10.96 4.69
N ASP A 163 -10.56 10.61 3.93
CA ASP A 163 -9.22 11.18 4.04
C ASP A 163 -9.01 12.41 3.13
N LEU A 164 -9.61 12.42 1.93
CA LEU A 164 -9.21 13.32 0.84
C LEU A 164 -10.32 14.27 0.36
N ASN A 165 -11.56 14.11 0.79
CA ASN A 165 -12.63 15.02 0.38
C ASN A 165 -12.31 16.47 0.78
N GLY A 166 -12.44 17.39 -0.16
CA GLY A 166 -12.06 18.79 -0.03
C GLY A 166 -10.56 19.10 -0.24
N ARG A 167 -9.72 18.07 -0.43
CA ARG A 167 -8.26 18.18 -0.62
C ARG A 167 -7.78 17.84 -2.04
N VAL A 168 -8.59 17.12 -2.81
CA VAL A 168 -8.25 16.63 -4.16
C VAL A 168 -9.34 17.00 -5.18
N ASP A 169 -8.98 17.06 -6.45
CA ASP A 169 -9.87 17.53 -7.52
C ASP A 169 -10.94 16.49 -7.83
N PHE A 170 -10.57 15.21 -7.80
CA PHE A 170 -11.50 14.10 -8.01
C PHE A 170 -11.20 12.88 -7.13
N ILE A 171 -12.21 12.03 -6.96
CA ILE A 171 -12.12 10.66 -6.45
C ILE A 171 -12.95 9.78 -7.38
N ILE A 172 -12.28 8.83 -8.04
CA ILE A 172 -12.91 7.77 -8.82
C ILE A 172 -13.04 6.54 -7.91
N GLY A 173 -14.26 6.08 -7.70
CA GLY A 173 -14.58 4.85 -7.00
C GLY A 173 -14.89 3.71 -7.96
N ALA A 174 -14.70 2.50 -7.47
CA ALA A 174 -15.04 1.25 -8.12
C ALA A 174 -15.26 0.16 -7.06
N LYS A 175 -15.23 -1.11 -7.49
CA LYS A 175 -15.17 -2.24 -6.56
C LYS A 175 -13.98 -2.10 -5.61
N LYS A 176 -14.09 -2.72 -4.43
CA LYS A 176 -12.99 -2.77 -3.46
C LYS A 176 -11.75 -3.43 -4.08
N SER A 177 -10.57 -2.96 -3.69
CA SER A 177 -9.30 -3.57 -4.12
C SER A 177 -9.26 -5.06 -3.78
N GLU A 178 -8.71 -5.86 -4.69
CA GLU A 178 -8.75 -7.32 -4.58
C GLU A 178 -7.68 -7.87 -3.64
N ILE A 179 -6.49 -7.27 -3.64
CA ILE A 179 -5.33 -7.73 -2.85
C ILE A 179 -5.32 -7.11 -1.45
N GLY A 180 -5.66 -5.82 -1.33
CA GLY A 180 -5.78 -5.10 -0.06
C GLY A 180 -4.48 -4.68 0.62
N VAL A 181 -3.32 -5.05 0.06
CA VAL A 181 -2.00 -4.52 0.45
C VAL A 181 -1.28 -3.97 -0.78
N GLU A 182 -0.31 -3.08 -0.56
CA GLU A 182 0.42 -2.47 -1.67
C GLU A 182 1.34 -3.43 -2.42
N SER A 183 1.73 -3.03 -3.63
CA SER A 183 2.65 -3.78 -4.50
C SER A 183 3.95 -4.16 -3.81
N THR A 184 4.48 -5.32 -4.20
CA THR A 184 5.87 -5.68 -3.95
C THR A 184 6.77 -4.68 -4.66
N ILE A 185 7.80 -4.17 -3.98
CA ILE A 185 8.80 -3.29 -4.59
C ILE A 185 10.12 -4.04 -4.66
N VAL A 186 10.69 -4.10 -5.86
CA VAL A 186 11.99 -4.72 -6.12
C VAL A 186 12.93 -3.69 -6.75
N ASP A 187 14.12 -3.56 -6.18
CA ASP A 187 15.24 -2.84 -6.77
C ASP A 187 15.98 -3.74 -7.77
N ALA A 188 15.96 -3.34 -9.03
CA ALA A 188 16.61 -4.05 -10.13
C ALA A 188 17.85 -3.30 -10.64
N THR A 189 18.40 -2.34 -9.87
CA THR A 189 19.58 -1.56 -10.26
C THR A 189 20.91 -2.20 -9.86
N GLY A 190 20.88 -3.22 -9.00
CA GLY A 190 22.05 -3.96 -8.53
C GLY A 190 22.32 -5.25 -9.32
N GLU A 191 23.27 -6.04 -8.82
CA GLU A 191 23.62 -7.36 -9.37
C GLU A 191 22.50 -8.39 -9.17
N HIS A 192 21.88 -8.38 -7.99
CA HIS A 192 20.71 -9.18 -7.64
C HIS A 192 19.52 -8.30 -7.32
N LEU A 193 18.33 -8.83 -7.54
CA LEU A 193 17.07 -8.23 -7.15
C LEU A 193 17.03 -8.06 -5.62
N CYS A 194 16.67 -6.86 -5.17
CA CYS A 194 16.49 -6.59 -3.75
C CYS A 194 15.03 -6.18 -3.47
N VAL A 195 14.31 -6.98 -2.69
CA VAL A 195 12.95 -6.65 -2.26
C VAL A 195 13.04 -5.53 -1.23
N LEU A 196 12.54 -4.34 -1.61
CA LEU A 196 12.44 -3.14 -0.76
C LEU A 196 11.10 -3.01 -0.04
N ARG A 197 10.08 -3.74 -0.49
CA ARG A 197 8.80 -3.87 0.22
C ARG A 197 8.11 -5.19 -0.17
N PRO A 198 7.78 -6.06 0.79
CA PRO A 198 7.00 -7.25 0.50
C PRO A 198 5.53 -6.89 0.21
N GLY A 199 4.92 -7.62 -0.71
CA GLY A 199 3.54 -7.45 -1.18
C GLY A 199 3.01 -8.74 -1.82
N GLY A 200 2.14 -8.61 -2.81
CA GLY A 200 1.48 -9.75 -3.46
C GLY A 200 2.41 -10.68 -4.27
N ILE A 201 3.56 -10.18 -4.73
CA ILE A 201 4.61 -11.03 -5.35
C ILE A 201 5.60 -11.44 -4.26
N THR A 202 5.70 -12.76 -4.00
CA THR A 202 6.53 -13.31 -2.92
C THR A 202 7.99 -13.44 -3.30
N LEU A 203 8.86 -13.64 -2.31
CA LEU A 203 10.29 -13.85 -2.54
C LEU A 203 10.52 -15.13 -3.36
N GLU A 204 9.73 -16.17 -3.09
CA GLU A 204 9.74 -17.46 -3.76
C GLU A 204 9.43 -17.30 -5.26
N MET A 205 8.42 -16.48 -5.62
CA MET A 205 8.09 -16.20 -7.01
C MET A 205 9.20 -15.45 -7.75
N LEU A 206 9.97 -14.62 -7.04
CA LEU A 206 11.10 -13.86 -7.59
C LEU A 206 12.35 -14.73 -7.77
N LYS A 207 12.53 -15.78 -6.95
CA LYS A 207 13.66 -16.73 -7.07
C LYS A 207 13.67 -17.48 -8.39
N ASP A 208 12.50 -17.64 -9.03
CA ASP A 208 12.40 -18.21 -10.38
C ASP A 208 13.11 -17.37 -11.46
N ILE A 209 13.29 -16.06 -11.20
CA ILE A 209 13.94 -15.11 -12.11
C ILE A 209 15.39 -14.88 -11.68
N ASP A 210 15.61 -14.64 -10.39
CA ASP A 210 16.93 -14.42 -9.81
C ASP A 210 17.08 -15.25 -8.53
N GLU A 211 17.86 -16.34 -8.61
CA GLU A 211 18.13 -17.22 -7.46
C GLU A 211 18.79 -16.46 -6.29
N GLY A 212 19.51 -15.36 -6.58
CA GLY A 212 20.17 -14.52 -5.58
C GLY A 212 19.29 -13.42 -4.97
N VAL A 213 18.00 -13.36 -5.30
CA VAL A 213 17.07 -12.36 -4.75
C VAL A 213 17.02 -12.42 -3.23
N TYR A 214 17.01 -11.25 -2.60
CA TYR A 214 16.94 -11.12 -1.13
C TYR A 214 16.04 -9.99 -0.69
N ILE A 215 15.67 -10.00 0.60
CA ILE A 215 14.89 -8.93 1.24
C ILE A 215 15.83 -7.97 1.94
N ASP A 216 15.64 -6.67 1.71
CA ASP A 216 16.43 -5.64 2.37
C ASP A 216 16.24 -5.71 3.90
N LYS A 217 17.35 -5.72 4.64
CA LYS A 217 17.33 -5.80 6.11
C LYS A 217 16.64 -4.60 6.75
N ALA A 218 16.65 -3.43 6.10
CA ALA A 218 15.99 -2.22 6.57
C ALA A 218 14.45 -2.36 6.64
N ILE A 219 13.87 -3.39 6.03
CA ILE A 219 12.43 -3.68 6.13
C ILE A 219 12.10 -4.37 7.45
N LEU A 220 13.09 -5.06 8.04
CA LEU A 220 12.95 -5.81 9.28
C LEU A 220 13.19 -4.92 10.51
N THR A 221 13.71 -3.71 10.33
CA THR A 221 14.05 -2.76 11.40
C THR A 221 13.47 -1.38 11.13
N THR A 222 13.48 -0.51 12.13
CA THR A 222 13.22 0.92 11.93
C THR A 222 14.48 1.56 11.35
N LEU A 223 14.35 2.26 10.22
CA LEU A 223 15.43 3.07 9.66
C LEU A 223 15.69 4.30 10.55
N ASP A 224 16.96 4.71 10.64
CA ASP A 224 17.34 5.99 11.26
C ASP A 224 16.70 7.18 10.52
N LYS A 225 16.39 8.25 11.28
CA LYS A 225 15.70 9.44 10.75
C LYS A 225 16.48 10.15 9.64
N ASP A 226 17.79 9.98 9.57
CA ASP A 226 18.67 10.66 8.63
C ASP A 226 18.90 9.87 7.32
N THR A 227 18.43 8.62 7.24
CA THR A 227 18.56 7.79 6.03
C THR A 227 17.48 8.17 5.01
N GLN A 228 17.88 8.39 3.75
CA GLN A 228 16.95 8.63 2.64
C GLN A 228 16.35 7.29 2.15
N PRO A 229 15.03 7.14 2.09
CA PRO A 229 14.42 5.88 1.69
C PRO A 229 14.48 5.69 0.16
N LYS A 230 14.90 4.51 -0.30
CA LYS A 230 14.88 4.15 -1.73
C LYS A 230 13.47 3.91 -2.27
N ALA A 231 12.52 3.57 -1.40
CA ALA A 231 11.15 3.22 -1.78
C ALA A 231 10.11 3.67 -0.74
N PRO A 232 8.85 3.84 -1.15
CA PRO A 232 7.75 4.12 -0.22
C PRO A 232 7.63 3.11 0.92
N GLY A 233 7.40 3.64 2.12
CA GLY A 233 7.02 2.85 3.30
C GLY A 233 8.18 2.28 4.11
N MET A 234 9.42 2.72 3.88
CA MET A 234 10.60 2.23 4.62
C MET A 234 10.90 3.00 5.93
N LYS A 235 10.62 4.31 5.99
CA LYS A 235 11.17 5.21 7.03
C LYS A 235 10.22 5.56 8.19
N TYR A 236 8.95 5.83 7.90
CA TYR A 236 8.01 6.40 8.89
C TYR A 236 7.07 5.33 9.48
N LYS A 237 6.46 5.64 10.63
CA LYS A 237 5.31 4.88 11.11
C LYS A 237 4.21 4.96 10.06
N HIS A 238 3.80 3.80 9.56
CA HIS A 238 2.84 3.66 8.48
C HIS A 238 1.80 2.63 8.90
N TYR A 239 0.58 2.76 8.37
CA TYR A 239 -0.54 1.84 8.62
C TYR A 239 -1.09 1.88 10.05
N ALA A 240 -0.87 2.98 10.76
CA ALA A 240 -1.31 3.12 12.14
C ALA A 240 -2.76 3.65 12.18
N PRO A 241 -3.72 2.89 12.74
CA PRO A 241 -5.01 3.44 13.11
C PRO A 241 -4.84 4.48 14.23
N LYS A 242 -5.93 5.15 14.61
CA LYS A 242 -5.93 6.07 15.78
C LYS A 242 -5.69 5.29 17.07
N ALA A 243 -6.28 4.09 17.18
CA ALA A 243 -6.08 3.18 18.30
C ALA A 243 -4.61 2.73 18.41
N LYS A 244 -4.15 2.45 19.62
CA LYS A 244 -2.85 1.77 19.81
C LYS A 244 -2.96 0.35 19.27
N VAL A 245 -1.93 -0.15 18.58
CA VAL A 245 -1.91 -1.55 18.11
C VAL A 245 -0.79 -2.29 18.83
N ARG A 246 -1.08 -3.50 19.31
CA ARG A 246 -0.11 -4.42 19.91
C ARG A 246 -0.27 -5.81 19.29
N MET A 247 0.85 -6.48 19.05
CA MET A 247 0.86 -7.81 18.46
C MET A 247 1.29 -8.87 19.47
N VAL A 248 0.68 -10.05 19.38
CA VAL A 248 1.14 -11.25 20.09
C VAL A 248 1.63 -12.27 19.07
N GLN A 249 2.84 -12.79 19.27
CA GLN A 249 3.51 -13.71 18.35
C GLN A 249 3.91 -15.00 19.06
N GLY A 250 3.50 -16.14 18.51
CA GLY A 250 3.83 -17.46 19.02
C GLY A 250 2.93 -18.54 18.43
N PRO A 251 2.94 -19.77 18.98
CA PRO A 251 1.99 -20.80 18.63
C PRO A 251 0.54 -20.34 18.90
N ILE A 252 -0.41 -20.73 18.04
CA ILE A 252 -1.81 -20.26 18.07
C ILE A 252 -2.42 -20.32 19.47
N ASN A 253 -2.38 -21.48 20.14
CA ASN A 253 -2.98 -21.64 21.47
C ASN A 253 -2.40 -20.67 22.50
N LYS A 254 -1.08 -20.45 22.48
CA LYS A 254 -0.42 -19.50 23.38
C LYS A 254 -0.75 -18.06 23.05
N MET A 255 -0.88 -17.73 21.75
CA MET A 255 -1.33 -16.39 21.34
C MET A 255 -2.73 -16.12 21.88
N VAL A 256 -3.66 -17.06 21.71
CA VAL A 256 -5.04 -16.92 22.21
C VAL A 256 -5.05 -16.73 23.72
N GLU A 257 -4.36 -17.57 24.48
CA GLU A 257 -4.26 -17.45 25.95
C GLU A 257 -3.70 -16.09 26.36
N LYS A 258 -2.62 -15.63 25.72
CA LYS A 258 -2.00 -14.35 26.07
C LYS A 258 -2.86 -13.16 25.66
N ILE A 259 -3.54 -13.23 24.52
CA ILE A 259 -4.45 -12.17 24.07
C ILE A 259 -5.62 -12.05 25.05
N LYS A 260 -6.21 -13.17 25.51
CA LYS A 260 -7.25 -13.14 26.55
C LYS A 260 -6.79 -12.44 27.82
N GLU A 261 -5.61 -12.80 28.33
CA GLU A 261 -5.01 -12.16 29.50
C GLU A 261 -4.86 -10.63 29.29
N ILE A 262 -4.32 -10.21 28.14
CA ILE A 262 -4.12 -8.80 27.81
C ILE A 262 -5.45 -8.05 27.70
N VAL A 263 -6.44 -8.65 27.04
CA VAL A 263 -7.77 -8.06 26.81
C VAL A 263 -8.48 -7.85 28.14
N HIS A 264 -8.50 -8.88 28.99
CA HIS A 264 -9.11 -8.81 30.32
C HIS A 264 -8.52 -7.66 31.16
N ASN A 265 -7.18 -7.57 31.22
CA ASN A 265 -6.51 -6.50 31.95
C ASN A 265 -6.87 -5.10 31.44
N TYR A 266 -6.98 -4.91 30.13
CA TYR A 266 -7.36 -3.59 29.58
C TYR A 266 -8.84 -3.26 29.79
N ILE A 267 -9.73 -4.27 29.79
CA ILE A 267 -11.13 -4.07 30.11
C ILE A 267 -11.32 -3.70 31.59
N ASP A 268 -10.54 -4.32 32.49
CA ASP A 268 -10.50 -3.94 33.91
C ASP A 268 -10.00 -2.49 34.13
N GLU A 269 -9.24 -1.94 33.17
CA GLU A 269 -8.81 -0.54 33.12
C GLU A 269 -9.83 0.39 32.42
N ASP A 270 -11.07 -0.08 32.18
CA ASP A 270 -12.14 0.63 31.46
C ASP A 270 -11.78 1.02 30.01
N LEU A 271 -10.85 0.31 29.37
CA LEU A 271 -10.48 0.54 27.97
C LEU A 271 -11.32 -0.31 27.01
N LYS A 272 -11.67 0.28 25.85
CA LYS A 272 -12.37 -0.41 24.78
C LYS A 272 -11.36 -1.16 23.91
N VAL A 273 -11.35 -2.49 24.00
CA VAL A 273 -10.38 -3.35 23.32
C VAL A 273 -10.96 -3.94 22.03
N GLY A 274 -10.23 -3.80 20.93
CA GLY A 274 -10.43 -4.51 19.67
C GLY A 274 -9.48 -5.70 19.55
N ILE A 275 -9.94 -6.80 18.94
CA ILE A 275 -9.14 -7.99 18.67
C ILE A 275 -9.17 -8.29 17.17
N MET A 276 -8.00 -8.35 16.55
CA MET A 276 -7.81 -8.82 15.19
C MET A 276 -7.40 -10.30 15.22
N ALA A 277 -8.35 -11.15 14.88
CA ALA A 277 -8.23 -12.60 14.91
C ALA A 277 -8.41 -13.19 13.50
N THR A 278 -8.26 -14.50 13.37
CA THR A 278 -8.63 -15.23 12.15
C THR A 278 -9.91 -16.03 12.37
N ASP A 279 -10.49 -16.56 11.30
CA ASP A 279 -11.73 -17.35 11.36
C ASP A 279 -11.59 -18.58 12.28
N GLU A 280 -10.38 -19.12 12.40
CA GLU A 280 -10.08 -20.27 13.25
C GLU A 280 -10.13 -19.94 14.75
N THR A 281 -9.85 -18.69 15.14
CA THR A 281 -9.67 -18.28 16.54
C THR A 281 -10.71 -17.28 17.03
N ILE A 282 -11.49 -16.66 16.13
CA ILE A 282 -12.47 -15.61 16.48
C ILE A 282 -13.44 -16.04 17.59
N SER A 283 -13.92 -17.29 17.55
CA SER A 283 -14.86 -17.83 18.55
C SER A 283 -14.22 -18.15 19.89
N MET A 284 -12.88 -18.10 19.98
CA MET A 284 -12.16 -18.35 21.21
C MET A 284 -12.12 -17.12 22.11
N TYR A 285 -12.34 -15.91 21.61
CA TYR A 285 -12.32 -14.67 22.39
C TYR A 285 -13.72 -14.32 22.90
N ASP A 286 -13.88 -14.31 24.22
CA ASP A 286 -15.13 -14.07 24.94
C ASP A 286 -15.29 -12.61 25.43
N GLU A 287 -14.23 -11.82 25.33
CA GLU A 287 -14.21 -10.40 25.71
C GLU A 287 -13.68 -9.53 24.57
N GLY A 288 -14.02 -8.23 24.60
CA GLY A 288 -13.60 -7.25 23.59
C GLY A 288 -14.39 -7.33 22.28
N ILE A 289 -14.03 -6.46 21.33
CA ILE A 289 -14.66 -6.42 20.01
C ILE A 289 -13.77 -7.18 19.03
N VAL A 290 -14.20 -8.37 18.64
CA VAL A 290 -13.43 -9.25 17.75
C VAL A 290 -13.81 -9.00 16.29
N LYS A 291 -12.82 -8.86 15.42
CA LYS A 291 -13.00 -8.84 13.95
C LYS A 291 -12.07 -9.86 13.32
N SER A 292 -12.64 -10.64 12.40
CA SER A 292 -11.86 -11.56 11.58
C SER A 292 -11.10 -10.79 10.51
N LEU A 293 -9.85 -11.19 10.29
CA LEU A 293 -9.07 -10.85 9.11
C LEU A 293 -9.35 -11.79 7.94
N GLY A 294 -9.97 -12.95 8.17
CA GLY A 294 -10.07 -14.06 7.22
C GLY A 294 -9.43 -15.31 7.80
N THR A 295 -9.05 -16.25 6.94
CA THR A 295 -8.55 -17.57 7.33
C THR A 295 -7.03 -17.69 7.14
N ARG A 296 -6.38 -18.48 8.01
CA ARG A 296 -4.96 -18.84 7.86
C ARG A 296 -4.71 -19.78 6.69
N GLU A 297 -5.73 -20.48 6.21
CA GLU A 297 -5.66 -21.34 5.02
C GLU A 297 -5.60 -20.54 3.71
N ASP A 298 -6.13 -19.31 3.71
CA ASP A 298 -6.05 -18.37 2.59
C ASP A 298 -5.62 -16.98 3.06
N LEU A 299 -4.30 -16.74 3.06
CA LEU A 299 -3.73 -15.45 3.44
C LEU A 299 -4.13 -14.29 2.51
N THR A 300 -4.69 -14.57 1.33
CA THR A 300 -5.26 -13.53 0.46
C THR A 300 -6.47 -12.87 1.12
N SER A 301 -7.30 -13.65 1.83
CA SER A 301 -8.41 -13.11 2.62
C SER A 301 -7.91 -12.15 3.70
N VAL A 302 -6.78 -12.49 4.35
CA VAL A 302 -6.13 -11.67 5.38
C VAL A 302 -5.61 -10.36 4.81
N THR A 303 -4.87 -10.39 3.70
CA THR A 303 -4.36 -9.15 3.08
C THR A 303 -5.50 -8.24 2.62
N LYS A 304 -6.57 -8.82 2.07
CA LYS A 304 -7.74 -8.09 1.58
C LYS A 304 -8.45 -7.30 2.68
N ASN A 305 -8.57 -7.89 3.87
CA ASN A 305 -9.29 -7.29 4.98
C ASN A 305 -8.42 -6.43 5.90
N LEU A 306 -7.09 -6.55 5.82
CA LEU A 306 -6.16 -5.98 6.79
C LEU A 306 -6.39 -4.49 7.09
N PHE A 307 -6.34 -3.63 6.06
CA PHE A 307 -6.47 -2.19 6.28
C PHE A 307 -7.89 -1.76 6.64
N GLU A 308 -8.90 -2.42 6.06
CA GLU A 308 -10.29 -2.10 6.38
C GLU A 308 -10.63 -2.50 7.82
N THR A 309 -10.13 -3.64 8.32
CA THR A 309 -10.32 -4.03 9.72
C THR A 309 -9.67 -3.02 10.68
N LEU A 310 -8.46 -2.53 10.37
CA LEU A 310 -7.80 -1.47 11.15
C LEU A 310 -8.64 -0.19 11.18
N ARG A 311 -9.23 0.22 10.05
CA ARG A 311 -10.09 1.41 9.97
C ARG A 311 -11.45 1.21 10.62
N ALA A 312 -12.03 0.03 10.52
CA ALA A 312 -13.30 -0.29 11.18
C ALA A 312 -13.18 -0.20 12.71
N PHE A 313 -12.00 -0.45 13.27
CA PHE A 313 -11.74 -0.22 14.69
C PHE A 313 -11.70 1.26 15.07
N ASP A 314 -11.18 2.13 14.20
CA ASP A 314 -11.25 3.59 14.39
C ASP A 314 -12.71 4.07 14.42
N ASP A 315 -13.58 3.53 13.55
CA ASP A 315 -15.01 3.87 13.52
C ASP A 315 -15.72 3.43 14.81
N LEU A 316 -15.27 2.32 15.38
CA LEU A 316 -15.77 1.80 16.65
C LEU A 316 -15.19 2.54 17.86
N GLY A 317 -14.20 3.42 17.66
CA GLY A 317 -13.55 4.18 18.73
C GLY A 317 -12.92 3.29 19.80
N VAL A 318 -12.26 2.19 19.39
CA VAL A 318 -11.48 1.37 20.33
C VAL A 318 -10.21 2.09 20.74
N ASP A 319 -9.78 1.91 21.98
CA ASP A 319 -8.57 2.53 22.53
C ASP A 319 -7.32 1.74 22.13
N ILE A 320 -7.43 0.41 22.11
CA ILE A 320 -6.35 -0.51 21.77
C ILE A 320 -6.84 -1.68 20.92
N ILE A 321 -6.02 -2.08 19.96
CA ILE A 321 -6.19 -3.24 19.10
C ILE A 321 -5.11 -4.26 19.43
N ILE A 322 -5.50 -5.49 19.75
CA ILE A 322 -4.60 -6.62 19.91
C ILE A 322 -4.72 -7.52 18.68
N THR A 323 -3.62 -7.78 17.99
CA THR A 323 -3.59 -8.62 16.78
C THR A 323 -2.79 -9.89 16.99
N GLU A 324 -3.30 -10.98 16.45
CA GLU A 324 -2.52 -12.21 16.27
C GLU A 324 -1.40 -11.99 15.23
N ALA A 325 -0.28 -12.69 15.41
CA ALA A 325 0.76 -12.78 14.40
C ALA A 325 0.49 -13.91 13.39
N PHE A 326 1.20 -13.83 12.28
CA PHE A 326 1.21 -14.79 11.18
C PHE A 326 2.62 -15.34 10.98
N GLU A 327 2.72 -16.52 10.39
CA GLU A 327 4.00 -17.06 9.96
C GLU A 327 4.60 -16.16 8.87
N GLU A 328 5.90 -15.85 8.95
CA GLU A 328 6.60 -14.98 7.99
C GLU A 328 7.08 -15.77 6.77
N LYS A 329 6.12 -16.38 6.06
CA LYS A 329 6.34 -17.13 4.81
C LYS A 329 5.37 -16.64 3.74
N ASP A 330 5.82 -16.57 2.49
CA ASP A 330 5.00 -16.15 1.34
C ASP A 330 4.30 -14.80 1.63
N LEU A 331 2.98 -14.72 1.47
CA LEU A 331 2.17 -13.52 1.78
C LEU A 331 2.21 -13.12 3.27
N GLY A 332 2.52 -14.07 4.16
CA GLY A 332 2.70 -13.80 5.59
C GLY A 332 3.80 -12.78 5.87
N VAL A 333 4.84 -12.72 5.03
CA VAL A 333 5.88 -11.67 5.11
C VAL A 333 5.29 -10.29 4.86
N ALA A 334 4.39 -10.16 3.88
CA ALA A 334 3.73 -8.89 3.57
C ALA A 334 2.78 -8.46 4.71
N ILE A 335 1.96 -9.40 5.21
CA ILE A 335 1.05 -9.18 6.35
C ILE A 335 1.82 -8.71 7.58
N MET A 336 2.85 -9.47 7.98
CA MET A 336 3.67 -9.15 9.14
C MET A 336 4.42 -7.84 8.96
N ASN A 337 4.87 -7.50 7.75
CA ASN A 337 5.48 -6.19 7.50
C ASN A 337 4.51 -5.03 7.80
N ARG A 338 3.25 -5.14 7.38
CA ARG A 338 2.23 -4.10 7.62
C ARG A 338 1.86 -4.04 9.11
N LEU A 339 1.63 -5.18 9.75
CA LEU A 339 1.26 -5.23 11.16
C LEU A 339 2.39 -4.73 12.07
N LYS A 340 3.66 -5.13 11.84
CA LYS A 340 4.83 -4.63 12.60
C LYS A 340 4.95 -3.10 12.53
N LYS A 341 4.70 -2.52 11.35
CA LYS A 341 4.68 -1.06 11.17
C LYS A 341 3.50 -0.40 11.87
N SER A 342 2.31 -1.02 11.81
CA SER A 342 1.11 -0.54 12.47
C SER A 342 1.27 -0.49 14.00
N CYS A 343 1.78 -1.57 14.61
CA CYS A 343 2.05 -1.64 16.05
C CYS A 343 3.31 -0.89 16.49
N GLY A 344 4.10 -0.34 15.55
CA GLY A 344 5.37 0.31 15.87
C GLY A 344 6.34 -0.63 16.60
N PHE A 345 6.33 -1.91 16.24
CA PHE A 345 7.12 -2.98 16.85
C PHE A 345 6.79 -3.29 18.33
N ASP A 346 5.61 -2.89 18.83
CA ASP A 346 5.06 -3.37 20.12
C ASP A 346 4.57 -4.82 19.95
N ILE A 347 5.47 -5.78 20.21
CA ILE A 347 5.27 -7.22 19.97
C ILE A 347 5.58 -7.99 21.27
N THR A 348 4.66 -8.88 21.65
CA THR A 348 4.82 -9.82 22.77
C THR A 348 5.02 -11.23 22.24
N ILE A 349 6.11 -11.90 22.62
CA ILE A 349 6.45 -13.26 22.16
C ILE A 349 6.06 -14.29 23.23
N VAL A 350 5.41 -15.40 22.83
CA VAL A 350 4.89 -16.46 23.72
C VAL A 350 5.20 -17.89 23.30
#